data_AF-A0A815PC76-F1
#
_entry.id   AF-A0A815PC76-F1
#
_cell.length_a   1.000
_cell.length_b   1.000
_cell.length_c   1.000
_cell.angle_alpha   90.00
_cell.angle_beta   90.00
_cell.angle_gamma   90.00
#
_symmetry.space_group_name_H-M   'P 1'
#
loop_
_entity.id
_entity.type
_entity.pdbx_description
1 polymer ?
#
loop_
_entity_poly.entity_id
_entity_poly.type
_entity_poly.pdbx_seq_one_letter_code
_entity_poly.pdbx_strand_id
1 'polypeptide(L)'
;HLEKLTLSLRIRDRNTFIDGNYLHKYIVSQMSHLHTFIFDIVTENVMGNQLLRPSVDDIRRTFIEKGHCVDCYIDYHYNSIGRCHVYSLPFNMERIHNITHKFPGGMFMNVRVLCVFDYDRPFEHDYFVKISRSFPLLCHLRIINKIPQNDKWSRQLMKPEEAFLIIEYMHLVQLSCIGAHVDYVEQFLCNLNTRLPCLSELHVNYEHLVTVTENFTRNATRMNCSKLEHITFPRKTGIVRSKNFYLYFPLLYHEEM
;
A
#
# COMPACT_ATOMS: atom_id res chain seq x y z
N HIS A 1 -18.18 27.43 19.27
CA HIS A 1 -18.08 26.15 20.00
C HIS A 1 -18.08 25.03 18.97
N LEU A 2 -17.08 24.15 18.99
CA LEU A 2 -16.96 23.05 18.02
C LEU A 2 -17.56 21.78 18.62
N GLU A 3 -18.62 21.24 18.02
CA GLU A 3 -19.34 20.05 18.51
C GLU A 3 -18.91 18.75 17.84
N LYS A 4 -18.35 18.85 16.62
CA LYS A 4 -17.91 17.70 15.83
C LYS A 4 -16.53 17.97 15.25
N LEU A 5 -15.63 17.00 15.36
CA LEU A 5 -14.29 17.06 14.79
C LEU A 5 -13.96 15.71 14.15
N THR A 6 -13.53 15.77 12.89
CA THR A 6 -12.83 14.67 12.23
C THR A 6 -11.37 15.06 12.06
N LEU A 7 -10.47 14.29 12.67
CA LEU A 7 -9.04 14.57 12.68
C LEU A 7 -8.27 13.44 11.99
N SER A 8 -7.58 13.74 10.89
CA SER A 8 -6.52 12.86 10.38
C SER A 8 -5.17 13.49 10.69
N LEU A 9 -4.33 12.76 11.39
CA LEU A 9 -3.07 13.26 11.93
C LEU A 9 -1.95 12.29 11.63
N ARG A 10 -0.91 12.78 10.96
CA ARG A 10 0.32 12.04 10.71
C ARG A 10 1.49 12.74 11.36
N ILE A 11 2.16 12.07 12.29
CA ILE A 11 3.30 12.62 13.02
C ILE A 11 4.49 11.68 12.90
N ARG A 12 5.68 12.25 12.77
CA ARG A 12 6.95 11.52 12.67
C ARG A 12 7.87 11.88 13.84
N ASP A 13 8.87 11.02 14.05
CA ASP A 13 10.05 11.29 14.87
C ASP A 13 9.73 11.60 16.34
N ARG A 14 8.79 10.83 16.92
CA ARG A 14 8.45 10.88 18.34
C ARG A 14 9.23 9.85 19.15
N ASN A 15 9.34 10.09 20.45
CA ASN A 15 9.87 9.09 21.39
C ASN A 15 8.82 8.05 21.81
N THR A 16 7.52 8.36 21.63
CA THR A 16 6.41 7.47 21.98
C THR A 16 5.26 7.58 20.97
N PHE A 17 4.49 6.50 20.86
CA PHE A 17 3.21 6.52 20.13
C PHE A 17 2.20 7.45 20.79
N ILE A 18 1.26 7.95 19.99
CA ILE A 18 0.09 8.65 20.50
C ILE A 18 -0.90 7.61 21.00
N ASP A 19 -1.13 7.61 22.31
CA ASP A 19 -2.09 6.76 22.99
C ASP A 19 -3.36 7.56 23.37
N GLY A 20 -4.36 6.89 23.94
CA GLY A 20 -5.61 7.54 24.35
C GLY A 20 -5.40 8.60 25.43
N ASN A 21 -4.42 8.43 26.31
CA ASN A 21 -4.09 9.41 27.34
C ASN A 21 -3.56 10.72 26.74
N TYR A 22 -2.65 10.62 25.79
CA TYR A 22 -2.12 11.77 25.06
C TYR A 22 -3.26 12.50 24.33
N LEU A 23 -4.08 11.76 23.58
CA LEU A 23 -5.17 12.35 22.80
C LEU A 23 -6.19 13.08 23.70
N HIS A 24 -6.55 12.45 24.83
CA HIS A 24 -7.47 13.05 25.79
C HIS A 24 -6.90 14.32 26.43
N LYS A 25 -5.64 14.26 26.89
CA LYS A 25 -4.97 15.39 27.55
C LYS A 25 -4.86 16.60 26.62
N TYR A 26 -4.44 16.42 25.37
CA TYR A 26 -4.09 17.54 24.50
C TYR A 26 -5.20 17.99 23.54
N ILE A 27 -6.21 17.15 23.28
CA ILE A 27 -7.30 17.49 22.36
C ILE A 27 -8.64 17.50 23.09
N VAL A 28 -9.08 16.34 23.57
CA VAL A 28 -10.46 16.17 24.07
C VAL A 28 -10.74 17.06 25.28
N SER A 29 -9.81 17.16 26.23
CA SER A 29 -9.98 17.98 27.44
C SER A 29 -10.08 19.49 27.16
N GLN A 30 -9.53 19.94 26.03
CA GLN A 30 -9.54 21.35 25.62
C GLN A 30 -10.80 21.71 24.83
N MET A 31 -11.61 20.73 24.44
CA MET A 31 -12.81 20.89 23.62
C MET A 31 -14.04 20.38 24.37
N SER A 32 -14.44 21.09 25.43
CA SER A 32 -15.55 20.69 26.34
C SER A 32 -16.91 20.48 25.67
N HIS A 33 -17.13 21.06 24.49
CA HIS A 33 -18.37 20.91 23.72
C HIS A 33 -18.29 19.84 22.62
N LEU A 34 -17.16 19.14 22.50
CA LEU A 34 -16.96 18.14 21.45
C LEU A 34 -17.75 16.87 21.77
N HIS A 35 -18.85 16.67 21.06
CA HIS A 35 -19.72 15.51 21.20
C HIS A 35 -19.35 14.37 20.25
N THR A 36 -18.86 14.70 19.05
CA THR A 36 -18.42 13.71 18.07
C THR A 36 -16.94 13.93 17.75
N PHE A 37 -16.12 12.95 18.08
CA PHE A 37 -14.71 12.97 17.75
C PHE A 37 -14.33 11.70 16.99
N ILE A 38 -13.98 11.87 15.72
CA ILE A 38 -13.60 10.80 14.80
C ILE A 38 -12.14 11.07 14.42
N PHE A 39 -11.27 10.06 14.50
CA PHE A 39 -9.86 10.26 14.20
C PHE A 39 -9.20 9.10 13.48
N ASP A 40 -8.12 9.44 12.78
CA ASP A 40 -7.13 8.57 12.13
C ASP A 40 -5.77 9.16 12.50
N ILE A 41 -4.98 8.42 13.28
CA ILE A 41 -3.71 8.90 13.82
C ILE A 41 -2.62 7.91 13.43
N VAL A 42 -1.70 8.38 12.61
CA VAL A 42 -0.50 7.65 12.22
C VAL A 42 0.70 8.29 12.92
N THR A 43 1.34 7.53 13.79
CA THR A 43 2.65 7.89 14.33
C THR A 43 3.72 7.04 13.66
N GLU A 44 4.72 7.67 13.05
CA GLU A 44 5.83 7.00 12.37
C GLU A 44 7.16 7.36 13.03
N ASN A 45 8.19 6.58 12.71
CA ASN A 45 9.55 6.79 13.17
C ASN A 45 9.70 6.89 14.70
N VAL A 46 8.93 6.10 15.46
CA VAL A 46 8.99 6.17 16.91
C VAL A 46 10.23 5.44 17.42
N MET A 47 11.19 6.20 17.94
CA MET A 47 12.40 5.64 18.55
C MET A 47 12.10 5.18 19.97
N GLY A 48 11.86 3.88 20.15
CA GLY A 48 11.54 3.29 21.44
C GLY A 48 12.65 2.40 22.00
N ASN A 49 12.74 2.31 23.33
CA ASN A 49 13.51 1.25 23.99
C ASN A 49 12.88 -0.12 23.64
N GLN A 50 13.69 -1.07 23.15
CA GLN A 50 13.24 -2.41 22.77
C GLN A 50 12.45 -3.13 23.87
N LEU A 51 12.82 -2.88 25.13
CA LEU A 51 12.24 -3.54 26.29
C LEU A 51 10.85 -2.99 26.69
N LEU A 52 10.44 -1.85 26.15
CA LEU A 52 9.20 -1.13 26.54
C LEU A 52 8.27 -0.89 25.34
N ARG A 53 8.34 -1.75 24.32
CA ARG A 53 7.50 -1.63 23.13
C ARG A 53 6.05 -2.01 23.46
N PRO A 54 5.09 -1.08 23.35
CA PRO A 54 3.69 -1.41 23.59
C PRO A 54 3.18 -2.39 22.53
N SER A 55 2.36 -3.34 22.96
CA SER A 55 1.59 -4.17 22.04
C SER A 55 0.43 -3.38 21.43
N VAL A 56 -0.19 -3.95 20.38
CA VAL A 56 -1.44 -3.42 19.80
C VAL A 56 -2.52 -3.32 20.89
N ASP A 57 -2.59 -4.30 21.78
CA ASP A 57 -3.55 -4.35 22.89
C ASP A 57 -3.30 -3.25 23.91
N ASP A 58 -2.02 -2.97 24.23
CA ASP A 58 -1.67 -1.90 25.15
C ASP A 58 -2.14 -0.54 24.62
N ILE A 59 -1.85 -0.23 23.34
CA ILE A 59 -2.32 1.01 22.72
C ILE A 59 -3.84 1.05 22.68
N ARG A 60 -4.49 0.01 22.13
CA ARG A 60 -5.95 -0.04 22.01
C ARG A 60 -6.67 0.14 23.34
N ARG A 61 -6.18 -0.48 24.41
CA ARG A 61 -6.73 -0.36 25.77
C ARG A 61 -6.77 1.09 26.22
N THR A 62 -5.72 1.87 26.00
CA THR A 62 -5.70 3.30 26.42
C THR A 62 -6.79 4.14 25.75
N PHE A 63 -7.20 3.81 24.51
CA PHE A 63 -8.27 4.52 23.82
C PHE A 63 -9.66 4.07 24.32
N ILE A 64 -9.83 2.77 24.54
CA ILE A 64 -11.06 2.20 25.09
C ILE A 64 -11.35 2.78 26.48
N GLU A 65 -10.33 2.89 27.34
CA GLU A 65 -10.43 3.51 28.67
C GLU A 65 -10.86 4.99 28.62
N LYS A 66 -10.71 5.66 27.47
CA LYS A 66 -11.21 7.03 27.23
C LYS A 66 -12.55 7.07 26.50
N GLY A 67 -13.21 5.93 26.34
CA GLY A 67 -14.52 5.83 25.70
C GLY A 67 -14.48 5.84 24.17
N HIS A 68 -13.32 5.61 23.55
CA HIS A 68 -13.20 5.53 22.10
C HIS A 68 -13.31 4.08 21.63
N CYS A 69 -14.19 3.83 20.65
CA CYS A 69 -14.17 2.60 19.87
C CYS A 69 -13.13 2.76 18.76
N VAL A 70 -12.04 1.98 18.83
CA VAL A 70 -10.92 2.08 17.89
C VAL A 70 -10.47 0.71 17.41
N ASP A 71 -9.81 0.71 16.27
CA ASP A 71 -8.90 -0.36 15.87
C ASP A 71 -7.51 0.22 15.63
N CYS A 72 -6.50 -0.63 15.70
CA CYS A 72 -5.13 -0.23 15.46
C CYS A 72 -4.24 -1.38 15.03
N TYR A 73 -3.12 -1.00 14.41
CA TYR A 73 -2.02 -1.93 14.19
C TYR A 73 -0.70 -1.22 14.42
N ILE A 74 0.28 -1.99 14.87
CA ILE A 74 1.63 -1.53 15.16
C ILE A 74 2.58 -2.36 14.33
N ASP A 75 3.53 -1.69 13.70
CA ASP A 75 4.68 -2.32 13.09
C ASP A 75 5.97 -1.76 13.69
N TYR A 76 6.92 -2.64 13.93
CA TYR A 76 8.28 -2.30 14.35
C TYR A 76 9.25 -2.73 13.26
N HIS A 77 9.92 -1.78 12.63
CA HIS A 77 11.00 -2.03 11.68
C HIS A 77 12.36 -1.71 12.32
N TYR A 78 13.45 -1.93 11.56
CA TYR A 78 14.86 -1.71 11.91
C TYR A 78 15.14 -0.82 13.13
N ASN A 79 16.02 -1.25 14.05
CA ASN A 79 16.46 -0.48 15.23
C ASN A 79 15.37 0.02 16.20
N SER A 80 14.22 -0.65 16.29
CA SER A 80 13.12 -0.27 17.21
C SER A 80 12.30 0.91 16.79
N ILE A 81 12.36 1.22 15.50
CA ILE A 81 11.55 2.27 14.93
C ILE A 81 10.14 1.72 14.75
N GLY A 82 9.22 2.29 15.53
CA GLY A 82 7.82 1.91 15.53
C GLY A 82 6.99 2.77 14.58
N ARG A 83 5.98 2.16 13.97
CA ARG A 83 4.84 2.82 13.36
C ARG A 83 3.57 2.31 14.02
N CYS A 84 2.70 3.21 14.46
CA CYS A 84 1.38 2.87 14.98
C CYS A 84 0.34 3.64 14.19
N HIS A 85 -0.69 2.94 13.75
CA HIS A 85 -1.88 3.55 13.18
C HIS A 85 -3.09 3.18 14.04
N VAL A 86 -3.72 4.19 14.65
CA VAL A 86 -4.95 4.05 15.44
C VAL A 86 -6.05 4.87 14.81
N TYR A 87 -7.26 4.33 14.73
CA TYR A 87 -8.39 5.04 14.15
C TYR A 87 -9.70 4.67 14.81
N SER A 88 -10.66 5.60 14.81
CA SER A 88 -12.00 5.40 15.35
C SER A 88 -12.80 4.41 14.49
N LEU A 89 -13.81 3.77 15.07
CA LEU A 89 -14.78 2.96 14.33
C LEU A 89 -16.18 3.57 14.43
N PRO A 90 -16.92 3.70 13.31
CA PRO A 90 -16.44 3.59 11.94
C PRO A 90 -15.57 4.80 11.54
N PHE A 91 -14.58 4.58 10.67
CA PHE A 91 -13.85 5.68 10.03
C PHE A 91 -13.86 5.52 8.51
N ASN A 92 -14.09 6.63 7.81
CA ASN A 92 -14.15 6.67 6.36
C ASN A 92 -12.78 7.09 5.78
N MET A 93 -11.82 6.15 5.80
CA MET A 93 -10.48 6.36 5.23
C MET A 93 -10.52 6.21 3.72
N GLU A 94 -10.11 7.26 3.00
CA GLU A 94 -9.89 7.19 1.54
C GLU A 94 -8.46 6.72 1.21
N ARG A 95 -7.48 7.01 2.09
CA ARG A 95 -6.05 6.77 1.82
C ARG A 95 -5.39 6.07 3.00
N ILE A 96 -4.60 5.04 2.71
CA ILE A 96 -3.66 4.46 3.67
C ILE A 96 -2.26 4.54 3.10
N HIS A 97 -1.36 5.15 3.87
CA HIS A 97 0.05 5.24 3.52
C HIS A 97 0.87 4.26 4.33
N ASN A 98 1.92 3.72 3.72
CA ASN A 98 3.03 3.08 4.39
C ASN A 98 2.66 1.82 5.22
N ILE A 99 1.91 0.87 4.66
CA ILE A 99 1.81 -0.46 5.29
C ILE A 99 2.97 -1.36 4.87
N THR A 100 3.37 -2.27 5.75
CA THR A 100 4.54 -3.15 5.59
C THR A 100 4.12 -4.61 5.51
N HIS A 101 5.09 -5.54 5.50
CA HIS A 101 4.82 -6.98 5.42
C HIS A 101 3.99 -7.48 6.61
N LYS A 102 3.99 -6.75 7.73
CA LYS A 102 3.25 -7.09 8.94
C LYS A 102 1.79 -6.65 8.93
N PHE A 103 1.30 -6.09 7.83
CA PHE A 103 -0.10 -5.72 7.71
C PHE A 103 -1.01 -6.92 8.07
N PRO A 104 -1.84 -6.78 9.12
CA PRO A 104 -2.63 -7.91 9.63
C PRO A 104 -3.78 -8.30 8.70
N GLY A 105 -4.20 -7.42 7.80
CA GLY A 105 -5.42 -7.57 7.02
C GLY A 105 -6.53 -6.67 7.58
N GLY A 106 -7.78 -7.05 7.35
CA GLY A 106 -8.97 -6.26 7.69
C GLY A 106 -9.82 -5.94 6.45
N MET A 107 -10.93 -5.24 6.62
CA MET A 107 -11.82 -4.85 5.53
C MET A 107 -11.95 -3.32 5.48
N PHE A 108 -11.40 -2.71 4.43
CA PHE A 108 -11.34 -1.26 4.27
C PHE A 108 -12.08 -0.84 3.00
N MET A 109 -13.41 -0.83 3.08
CA MET A 109 -14.30 -0.59 1.93
C MET A 109 -14.11 0.78 1.27
N ASN A 110 -13.63 1.77 2.00
CA ASN A 110 -13.55 3.15 1.51
C ASN A 110 -12.17 3.56 1.01
N VAL A 111 -11.14 2.73 1.23
CA VAL A 111 -9.78 3.06 0.83
C VAL A 111 -9.66 2.92 -0.69
N ARG A 112 -9.21 4.00 -1.33
CA ARG A 112 -8.97 4.12 -2.77
C ARG A 112 -7.48 4.23 -3.09
N VAL A 113 -6.66 4.71 -2.15
CA VAL A 113 -5.22 4.91 -2.36
C VAL A 113 -4.43 4.16 -1.30
N LEU A 114 -3.50 3.31 -1.74
CA LEU A 114 -2.64 2.52 -0.88
C LEU A 114 -1.17 2.70 -1.25
N CYS A 115 -0.33 2.89 -0.25
CA CYS A 115 1.11 2.77 -0.38
C CYS A 115 1.62 1.64 0.52
N VAL A 116 2.28 0.66 -0.09
CA VAL A 116 2.98 -0.42 0.62
C VAL A 116 4.49 -0.20 0.52
N PHE A 117 5.20 -0.39 1.62
CA PHE A 117 6.66 -0.27 1.65
C PHE A 117 7.29 -1.25 2.62
N ASP A 118 8.48 -1.73 2.30
CA ASP A 118 9.28 -2.52 3.25
C ASP A 118 10.77 -2.37 2.91
N TYR A 119 11.60 -2.39 3.95
CA TYR A 119 13.05 -2.31 3.84
C TYR A 119 13.75 -3.61 4.27
N ASP A 120 13.03 -4.51 4.93
CA ASP A 120 13.60 -5.67 5.62
C ASP A 120 13.05 -7.00 5.09
N ARG A 121 11.84 -7.01 4.53
CA ARG A 121 11.19 -8.22 4.00
C ARG A 121 10.62 -8.04 2.60
N PRO A 122 10.63 -9.08 1.76
CA PRO A 122 9.90 -9.05 0.50
C PRO A 122 8.38 -9.13 0.71
N PHE A 123 7.63 -8.68 -0.29
CA PHE A 123 6.19 -8.94 -0.38
C PHE A 123 5.93 -10.14 -1.28
N GLU A 124 5.61 -11.30 -0.69
CA GLU A 124 5.27 -12.48 -1.48
C GLU A 124 3.85 -12.40 -2.07
N HIS A 125 3.50 -13.33 -2.95
CA HIS A 125 2.20 -13.35 -3.64
C HIS A 125 1.01 -13.25 -2.66
N ASP A 126 1.04 -14.01 -1.56
CA ASP A 126 -0.01 -14.03 -0.53
C ASP A 126 -0.20 -12.69 0.16
N TYR A 127 0.85 -11.86 0.23
CA TYR A 127 0.72 -10.50 0.71
C TYR A 127 -0.22 -9.70 -0.20
N PHE A 128 -0.04 -9.78 -1.52
CA PHE A 128 -0.91 -9.09 -2.47
C PHE A 128 -2.31 -9.71 -2.54
N VAL A 129 -2.46 -11.02 -2.29
CA VAL A 129 -3.79 -11.64 -2.09
C VAL A 129 -4.49 -10.97 -0.90
N LYS A 130 -3.79 -10.84 0.24
CA LYS A 130 -4.30 -10.14 1.43
C LYS A 130 -4.67 -8.70 1.12
N ILE A 131 -3.84 -7.96 0.39
CA ILE A 131 -4.13 -6.58 -0.03
C ILE A 131 -5.42 -6.52 -0.87
N SER A 132 -5.58 -7.37 -1.89
CA SER A 132 -6.78 -7.35 -2.74
C SER A 132 -8.07 -7.60 -1.95
N ARG A 133 -8.03 -8.49 -0.95
CA ARG A 133 -9.18 -8.79 -0.08
C ARG A 133 -9.47 -7.66 0.91
N SER A 134 -8.43 -7.00 1.41
CA SER A 134 -8.57 -5.91 2.37
C SER A 134 -9.02 -4.60 1.76
N PHE A 135 -8.73 -4.37 0.48
CA PHE A 135 -8.97 -3.12 -0.23
C PHE A 135 -9.74 -3.36 -1.54
N PRO A 136 -11.00 -3.81 -1.46
CA PRO A 136 -11.74 -4.25 -2.65
C PRO A 136 -11.98 -3.12 -3.67
N LEU A 137 -11.98 -1.86 -3.23
CA LEU A 137 -12.21 -0.69 -4.10
C LEU A 137 -10.91 0.10 -4.37
N LEU A 138 -9.74 -0.53 -4.25
CA LEU A 138 -8.45 0.11 -4.44
C LEU A 138 -8.28 0.65 -5.88
N CYS A 139 -8.02 1.94 -6.01
CA CYS A 139 -7.79 2.61 -7.29
C CYS A 139 -6.32 2.87 -7.58
N HIS A 140 -5.55 3.30 -6.58
CA HIS A 140 -4.14 3.65 -6.75
C HIS A 140 -3.28 2.83 -5.79
N LEU A 141 -2.31 2.10 -6.32
CA LEU A 141 -1.37 1.29 -5.55
C LEU A 141 0.06 1.75 -5.83
N ARG A 142 0.77 2.13 -4.77
CA ARG A 142 2.20 2.42 -4.80
C ARG A 142 2.97 1.36 -4.01
N ILE A 143 3.98 0.78 -4.65
CA ILE A 143 4.86 -0.24 -4.07
C ILE A 143 6.27 0.32 -3.98
N ILE A 144 6.85 0.25 -2.78
CA ILE A 144 8.23 0.67 -2.50
C ILE A 144 8.92 -0.47 -1.74
N ASN A 145 9.48 -1.42 -2.47
CA ASN A 145 10.23 -2.52 -1.87
C ASN A 145 11.33 -2.95 -2.83
N LYS A 146 12.59 -2.80 -2.45
CA LYS A 146 13.73 -3.14 -3.30
C LYS A 146 14.20 -4.58 -3.13
N ILE A 147 13.63 -5.31 -2.18
CA ILE A 147 13.99 -6.69 -1.89
C ILE A 147 13.31 -7.60 -2.92
N PRO A 148 14.04 -8.50 -3.61
CA PRO A 148 13.44 -9.47 -4.53
C PRO A 148 12.49 -10.42 -3.81
N GLN A 149 11.47 -10.91 -4.50
CA GLN A 149 10.61 -11.97 -3.98
C GLN A 149 11.40 -13.28 -3.89
N ASN A 150 11.27 -13.99 -2.77
CA ASN A 150 11.94 -15.28 -2.60
C ASN A 150 11.19 -16.37 -3.36
N ASP A 151 9.87 -16.36 -3.27
CA ASP A 151 9.01 -17.41 -3.81
C ASP A 151 8.41 -16.97 -5.15
N LYS A 152 9.28 -16.68 -6.12
CA LYS A 152 8.85 -16.33 -7.48
C LYS A 152 7.97 -17.44 -8.09
N TRP A 153 8.22 -18.69 -7.68
CA TRP A 153 7.60 -19.92 -8.17
C TRP A 153 7.27 -20.94 -7.05
N SER A 154 6.59 -20.56 -5.97
CA SER A 154 5.98 -21.54 -5.04
C SER A 154 4.82 -22.33 -5.69
N ARG A 155 4.97 -22.72 -6.96
CA ARG A 155 4.10 -23.60 -7.74
C ARG A 155 4.30 -25.08 -7.38
N GLN A 156 5.34 -25.41 -6.61
CA GLN A 156 5.72 -26.80 -6.31
C GLN A 156 5.39 -27.27 -4.88
N LEU A 157 4.91 -26.39 -3.99
CA LEU A 157 4.67 -26.74 -2.58
C LEU A 157 3.25 -26.47 -2.07
N MET A 158 2.37 -25.89 -2.89
CA MET A 158 0.97 -25.66 -2.50
C MET A 158 0.08 -26.82 -2.94
N LYS A 159 -0.92 -27.13 -2.10
CA LYS A 159 -1.99 -28.06 -2.46
C LYS A 159 -2.70 -27.52 -3.72
N PRO A 160 -3.21 -28.38 -4.62
CA PRO A 160 -3.86 -27.95 -5.87
C PRO A 160 -5.01 -26.95 -5.70
N GLU A 161 -5.59 -26.87 -4.51
CA GLU A 161 -6.70 -26.00 -4.13
C GLU A 161 -6.25 -24.57 -3.73
N GLU A 162 -4.98 -24.39 -3.37
CA GLU A 162 -4.36 -23.11 -2.99
C GLU A 162 -3.42 -22.56 -4.08
N ALA A 163 -2.95 -23.44 -4.96
CA ALA A 163 -2.37 -23.02 -6.22
C ALA A 163 -3.43 -22.25 -7.03
N PHE A 164 -3.03 -21.20 -7.74
CA PHE A 164 -3.83 -20.51 -8.78
C PHE A 164 -4.77 -19.38 -8.35
N LEU A 165 -4.57 -18.69 -7.22
CA LEU A 165 -5.29 -17.43 -6.98
C LEU A 165 -4.69 -16.29 -7.81
N ILE A 166 -5.08 -16.19 -9.08
CA ILE A 166 -4.86 -14.97 -9.87
C ILE A 166 -5.50 -13.81 -9.10
N ILE A 167 -4.69 -12.82 -8.74
CA ILE A 167 -5.15 -11.69 -7.95
C ILE A 167 -5.91 -10.74 -8.85
N GLU A 168 -7.11 -10.32 -8.48
CA GLU A 168 -7.89 -9.38 -9.28
C GLU A 168 -7.99 -8.03 -8.56
N TYR A 169 -7.50 -6.97 -9.21
CA TYR A 169 -7.72 -5.60 -8.76
C TYR A 169 -8.67 -4.89 -9.73
N MET A 170 -9.97 -5.09 -9.53
CA MET A 170 -11.01 -4.64 -10.45
C MET A 170 -11.07 -3.13 -10.66
N HIS A 171 -10.60 -2.35 -9.69
CA HIS A 171 -10.69 -0.89 -9.71
C HIS A 171 -9.34 -0.19 -9.82
N LEU A 172 -8.23 -0.94 -9.93
CA LEU A 172 -6.90 -0.35 -9.95
C LEU A 172 -6.65 0.36 -11.29
N VAL A 173 -6.64 1.68 -11.23
CA VAL A 173 -6.40 2.59 -12.36
C VAL A 173 -4.92 2.95 -12.46
N GLN A 174 -4.25 3.12 -11.32
CA GLN A 174 -2.86 3.57 -11.25
C GLN A 174 -2.00 2.60 -10.45
N LEU A 175 -0.91 2.15 -11.05
CA LEU A 175 0.13 1.33 -10.40
C LEU A 175 1.47 2.04 -10.43
N SER A 176 2.11 2.21 -9.28
CA SER A 176 3.45 2.77 -9.16
C SER A 176 4.45 1.78 -8.55
N CYS A 177 5.43 1.39 -9.36
CA CYS A 177 6.54 0.50 -9.03
C CYS A 177 7.93 1.17 -9.17
N ILE A 178 8.01 2.51 -9.21
CA ILE A 178 9.29 3.25 -9.33
C ILE A 178 10.32 2.84 -8.27
N GLY A 179 9.88 2.63 -7.02
CA GLY A 179 10.72 2.24 -5.90
C GLY A 179 10.79 0.74 -5.66
N ALA A 180 10.28 -0.08 -6.60
CA ALA A 180 10.11 -1.52 -6.42
C ALA A 180 11.13 -2.33 -7.22
N HIS A 181 11.51 -3.49 -6.70
CA HIS A 181 12.25 -4.53 -7.43
C HIS A 181 11.46 -5.00 -8.65
N VAL A 182 12.16 -5.50 -9.68
CA VAL A 182 11.55 -5.95 -10.94
C VAL A 182 10.52 -7.08 -10.75
N ASP A 183 10.69 -7.91 -9.72
CA ASP A 183 9.75 -9.00 -9.41
C ASP A 183 8.33 -8.49 -9.14
N TYR A 184 8.19 -7.34 -8.47
CA TYR A 184 6.87 -6.74 -8.24
C TYR A 184 6.25 -6.21 -9.53
N VAL A 185 7.07 -5.75 -10.47
CA VAL A 185 6.60 -5.37 -11.80
C VAL A 185 6.09 -6.59 -12.54
N GLU A 186 6.80 -7.73 -12.47
CA GLU A 186 6.34 -8.98 -13.07
C GLU A 186 5.07 -9.53 -12.40
N GLN A 187 5.01 -9.53 -11.07
CA GLN A 187 3.83 -9.95 -10.28
C GLN A 187 2.56 -9.24 -10.73
N PHE A 188 2.62 -7.93 -10.99
CA PHE A 188 1.45 -7.14 -11.38
C PHE A 188 1.19 -7.12 -12.88
N LEU A 189 2.23 -6.97 -13.71
CA LEU A 189 2.01 -6.86 -15.15
C LEU A 189 1.70 -8.21 -15.80
N CYS A 190 2.19 -9.33 -15.26
CA CYS A 190 1.89 -10.66 -15.80
C CYS A 190 0.44 -11.06 -15.48
N ASN A 191 -0.38 -11.24 -16.52
CA ASN A 191 -1.79 -11.60 -16.37
C ASN A 191 -2.05 -13.00 -15.77
N LEU A 192 -1.01 -13.83 -15.71
CA LEU A 192 -1.04 -15.14 -15.05
C LEU A 192 -0.95 -15.02 -13.52
N ASN A 193 -0.51 -13.86 -13.02
CA ASN A 193 -0.34 -13.60 -11.59
C ASN A 193 -1.40 -12.62 -11.08
N THR A 194 -1.68 -11.56 -11.84
CA THR A 194 -2.59 -10.48 -11.45
C THR A 194 -3.41 -10.03 -12.65
N ARG A 195 -4.71 -9.76 -12.50
CA ARG A 195 -5.58 -9.13 -13.50
C ARG A 195 -5.85 -7.69 -13.13
N LEU A 196 -5.58 -6.80 -14.09
CA LEU A 196 -5.70 -5.35 -13.92
C LEU A 196 -6.60 -4.74 -15.02
N PRO A 197 -7.91 -5.02 -15.00
CA PRO A 197 -8.82 -4.68 -16.11
C PRO A 197 -9.00 -3.18 -16.36
N CYS A 198 -8.70 -2.35 -15.36
CA CYS A 198 -8.88 -0.90 -15.37
C CYS A 198 -7.57 -0.11 -15.34
N LEU A 199 -6.41 -0.78 -15.44
CA LEU A 199 -5.12 -0.09 -15.40
C LEU A 199 -4.94 0.81 -16.62
N SER A 200 -4.87 2.11 -16.39
CA SER A 200 -4.61 3.13 -17.42
C SER A 200 -3.31 3.90 -17.17
N GLU A 201 -2.78 3.91 -15.95
CA GLU A 201 -1.57 4.64 -15.59
C GLU A 201 -0.52 3.76 -14.91
N LEU A 202 0.71 3.74 -15.45
CA LEU A 202 1.83 2.97 -14.93
C LEU A 202 3.05 3.86 -14.65
N HIS A 203 3.57 3.82 -13.42
CA HIS A 203 4.81 4.46 -13.05
C HIS A 203 5.86 3.39 -12.78
N VAL A 204 6.89 3.29 -13.61
CA VAL A 204 7.85 2.17 -13.57
C VAL A 204 9.23 2.61 -14.07
N ASN A 205 10.28 1.86 -13.72
CA ASN A 205 11.58 2.04 -14.36
C ASN A 205 11.57 1.42 -15.77
N TYR A 206 12.14 2.12 -16.75
CA TYR A 206 12.14 1.66 -18.14
C TYR A 206 12.83 0.30 -18.29
N GLU A 207 13.98 0.10 -17.61
CA GLU A 207 14.71 -1.17 -17.70
C GLU A 207 13.91 -2.34 -17.11
N HIS A 208 13.15 -2.11 -16.05
CA HIS A 208 12.25 -3.12 -15.48
C HIS A 208 11.16 -3.48 -16.48
N LEU A 209 10.56 -2.49 -17.13
CA LEU A 209 9.50 -2.70 -18.12
C LEU A 209 10.01 -3.48 -19.33
N VAL A 210 11.18 -3.12 -19.86
CA VAL A 210 11.86 -3.88 -20.94
C VAL A 210 12.11 -5.33 -20.51
N THR A 211 12.58 -5.55 -19.29
CA THR A 211 12.86 -6.89 -18.75
C THR A 211 11.60 -7.74 -18.67
N VAL A 212 10.55 -7.27 -18.01
CA VAL A 212 9.33 -8.08 -17.78
C VAL A 212 8.50 -8.30 -19.04
N THR A 213 8.61 -7.41 -20.02
CA THR A 213 7.92 -7.53 -21.31
C THR A 213 8.74 -8.29 -22.35
N GLU A 214 9.97 -8.71 -22.02
CA GLU A 214 10.93 -9.33 -22.94
C GLU A 214 11.17 -8.46 -24.19
N ASN A 215 11.53 -7.18 -23.99
CA ASN A 215 11.60 -6.20 -25.09
C ASN A 215 10.27 -6.03 -25.83
N PHE A 216 9.17 -5.99 -25.10
CA PHE A 216 7.82 -5.76 -25.62
C PHE A 216 7.32 -6.87 -26.57
N THR A 217 7.66 -8.13 -26.30
CA THR A 217 7.16 -9.30 -27.06
C THR A 217 6.35 -10.28 -26.23
N ARG A 218 6.41 -10.21 -24.89
CA ARG A 218 5.72 -11.15 -24.00
C ARG A 218 4.21 -10.88 -23.94
N ASN A 219 3.40 -11.83 -24.42
CA ASN A 219 1.93 -11.67 -24.46
C ASN A 219 1.26 -11.65 -23.08
N ALA A 220 1.79 -12.40 -22.10
CA ALA A 220 1.21 -12.47 -20.76
C ALA A 220 1.16 -11.09 -20.07
N THR A 221 2.18 -10.27 -20.29
CA THR A 221 2.26 -8.90 -19.75
C THR A 221 1.45 -7.91 -20.59
N ARG A 222 1.23 -8.18 -21.88
CA ARG A 222 0.53 -7.30 -22.81
C ARG A 222 -0.93 -7.10 -22.43
N MET A 223 -1.58 -8.15 -21.91
CA MET A 223 -2.99 -8.10 -21.55
C MET A 223 -3.30 -6.99 -20.52
N ASN A 224 -2.53 -6.91 -19.44
CA ASN A 224 -2.68 -5.85 -18.43
C ASN A 224 -2.18 -4.48 -18.92
N CYS A 225 -1.29 -4.45 -19.92
CA CYS A 225 -0.71 -3.21 -20.44
C CYS A 225 -1.51 -2.59 -21.59
N SER A 226 -2.40 -3.34 -22.23
CA SER A 226 -3.06 -2.96 -23.50
C SER A 226 -3.94 -1.71 -23.40
N LYS A 227 -4.41 -1.38 -22.18
CA LYS A 227 -5.25 -0.22 -21.89
C LYS A 227 -4.50 0.95 -21.24
N LEU A 228 -3.17 0.89 -21.17
CA LEU A 228 -2.36 1.97 -20.62
C LEU A 228 -2.46 3.21 -21.51
N GLU A 229 -2.95 4.29 -20.92
CA GLU A 229 -3.07 5.63 -21.51
C GLU A 229 -1.88 6.51 -21.12
N HIS A 230 -1.23 6.23 -19.98
CA HIS A 230 -0.08 6.99 -19.52
C HIS A 230 1.00 6.08 -18.91
N ILE A 231 2.25 6.30 -19.30
CA ILE A 231 3.42 5.66 -18.68
C ILE A 231 4.43 6.72 -18.27
N THR A 232 4.77 6.72 -16.98
CA THR A 232 5.77 7.63 -16.42
C THR A 232 7.04 6.89 -16.04
N PHE A 233 8.16 7.35 -16.59
CA PHE A 233 9.51 6.90 -16.23
C PHE A 233 10.21 7.97 -15.35
N PRO A 234 10.83 7.60 -14.21
CA PRO A 234 11.46 8.55 -13.30
C PRO A 234 12.72 9.21 -13.88
N ARG A 235 13.38 8.59 -14.86
CA ARG A 235 14.50 9.17 -15.61
C ARG A 235 14.03 9.50 -17.03
N LYS A 236 13.97 10.80 -17.37
CA LYS A 236 13.43 11.29 -18.66
C LYS A 236 14.45 11.34 -19.80
N THR A 237 15.74 11.20 -19.54
CA THR A 237 16.78 11.44 -20.56
C THR A 237 17.13 10.16 -21.32
N GLY A 238 16.91 10.16 -22.64
CA GLY A 238 17.49 9.18 -23.57
C GLY A 238 16.73 7.87 -23.76
N ILE A 239 15.45 7.79 -23.40
CA ILE A 239 14.64 6.59 -23.67
C ILE A 239 14.32 6.52 -25.17
N VAL A 240 14.93 5.57 -25.88
CA VAL A 240 14.59 5.25 -27.27
C VAL A 240 13.49 4.20 -27.27
N ARG A 241 12.29 4.59 -27.71
CA ARG A 241 11.12 3.69 -27.82
C ARG A 241 11.18 2.96 -29.16
N SER A 242 11.21 1.63 -29.11
CA SER A 242 11.20 0.80 -30.32
C SER A 242 9.81 0.77 -30.97
N LYS A 243 9.70 0.32 -32.22
CA LYS A 243 8.38 0.07 -32.83
C LYS A 243 7.53 -0.91 -32.00
N ASN A 244 8.18 -1.91 -31.40
CA ASN A 244 7.51 -2.87 -30.54
C ASN A 244 6.89 -2.20 -29.31
N PHE A 245 7.49 -1.14 -28.78
CA PHE A 245 6.91 -0.36 -27.68
C PHE A 245 5.50 0.13 -28.03
N TYR A 246 5.33 0.82 -29.16
CA TYR A 246 4.03 1.37 -29.56
C TYR A 246 3.02 0.28 -29.97
N LEU A 247 3.47 -0.86 -30.51
CA LEU A 247 2.60 -2.03 -30.73
C LEU A 247 2.10 -2.65 -29.42
N TYR A 248 2.90 -2.52 -28.37
CA TYR A 248 2.60 -3.03 -27.04
C TYR A 248 1.68 -2.11 -26.24
N PHE A 249 1.83 -0.79 -26.43
CA PHE A 249 1.03 0.27 -25.80
C PHE A 249 0.32 1.12 -26.86
N PRO A 250 -0.76 0.60 -27.48
CA PRO A 250 -1.37 1.24 -28.66
C PRO A 250 -1.96 2.62 -28.37
N LEU A 251 -2.39 2.90 -27.14
CA LEU A 251 -3.00 4.18 -26.77
C LEU A 251 -1.97 5.31 -26.58
N LEU A 252 -0.68 4.99 -26.41
CA LEU A 252 0.39 5.97 -26.21
C LEU A 252 0.89 6.61 -27.51
N TYR A 253 0.49 6.08 -28.67
CA TYR A 253 0.95 6.55 -29.96
C TYR A 253 0.54 8.00 -30.25
N HIS A 254 -0.52 8.50 -29.60
CA HIS A 254 -1.09 9.83 -29.85
C HIS A 254 -0.53 10.95 -28.96
N GLU A 255 0.27 10.65 -27.92
CA GLU A 255 0.80 11.67 -27.01
C GLU A 255 2.10 12.34 -27.49
N GLU A 256 2.73 11.84 -28.57
CA GLU A 256 4.07 12.26 -29.01
C GLU A 256 4.16 12.78 -30.46
N MET A 257 3.02 13.07 -31.10
CA MET A 257 2.96 13.87 -32.34
C MET A 257 2.38 15.25 -32.04
#